data_AF-A0A2T4XFE0-F1
#
_entry.id   AF-A0A2T4XFE0-F1
#
_cell.length_a   1.000
_cell.length_b   1.000
_cell.length_c   1.000
_cell.angle_alpha   90.00
_cell.angle_beta   90.00
_cell.angle_gamma   90.00
#
_symmetry.space_group_name_H-M   'P 1'
#
loop_
_entity.id
_entity.type
_entity.pdbx_description
1 polymer ?
#
loop_
_entity_poly.entity_id
_entity_poly.type
_entity_poly.pdbx_seq_one_letter_code
_entity_poly.pdbx_strand_id
1 'polypeptide(L)'
;MKRNLPSSPTPDPHPSKHQKAYLRYLSLGFELAASLGGPIWIGYLLDQKTESAPWYTLGGIFTGMILFFYTIFKTVKSVRGDHS
;
A
#
# COMPACT_ATOMS: atom_id res chain seq x y z
N MET A 1 -13.17 53.81 19.20
CA MET A 1 -13.07 52.93 18.00
C MET A 1 -12.44 51.60 18.41
N LYS A 2 -13.23 50.52 18.49
CA LYS A 2 -12.69 49.16 18.68
C LYS A 2 -12.31 48.64 17.29
N ARG A 3 -11.02 48.40 17.04
CA ARG A 3 -10.56 47.78 15.79
C ARG A 3 -10.96 46.31 15.83
N ASN A 4 -11.86 45.91 14.94
CA ASN A 4 -12.16 44.50 14.70
C ASN A 4 -10.94 43.92 14.01
N LEU A 5 -10.10 43.21 14.77
CA LEU A 5 -8.97 42.47 14.22
C LEU A 5 -9.54 41.35 13.32
N PRO A 6 -9.01 41.16 12.10
CA PRO A 6 -9.36 39.99 11.31
C PRO A 6 -8.98 38.75 12.11
N SER A 7 -9.95 37.85 12.33
CA SER A 7 -9.70 36.54 12.93
C SER A 7 -8.65 35.81 12.10
N SER A 8 -7.60 35.32 12.77
CA SER A 8 -6.51 34.56 12.18
C SER A 8 -7.04 33.51 11.19
N PRO A 9 -6.38 33.28 10.04
CA PRO A 9 -6.78 32.20 9.15
C PRO A 9 -6.66 30.89 9.92
N THR A 10 -7.80 30.34 10.32
CA THR A 10 -7.88 28.97 10.84
C THR A 10 -7.48 28.06 9.69
N PRO A 11 -6.49 27.17 9.87
CA PRO A 11 -6.16 26.18 8.84
C PRO A 11 -7.43 25.40 8.50
N ASP A 12 -7.90 25.54 7.26
CA ASP A 12 -9.08 24.82 6.80
C ASP A 12 -8.82 23.31 6.94
N PRO A 13 -9.71 22.53 7.60
CA PRO A 13 -9.51 21.09 7.79
C PRO A 13 -9.66 20.29 6.49
N HIS A 14 -9.68 20.95 5.33
CA HIS A 14 -9.71 20.31 4.03
C HIS A 14 -8.33 19.75 3.71
N PRO A 15 -8.15 18.41 3.69
CA PRO A 15 -6.88 17.82 3.27
C PRO A 15 -6.58 18.31 1.86
N SER A 16 -5.45 19.01 1.73
CA SER A 16 -5.00 19.55 0.46
C SER A 16 -4.96 18.42 -0.58
N LYS A 17 -5.26 18.72 -1.84
CA LYS A 17 -5.27 17.69 -2.92
C LYS A 17 -3.97 16.88 -2.96
N HIS A 18 -2.85 17.50 -2.58
CA HIS A 18 -1.53 16.87 -2.44
C HIS A 18 -1.49 15.78 -1.37
N GLN A 19 -2.15 15.98 -0.22
CA GLN A 19 -2.19 15.01 0.86
C GLN A 19 -2.96 13.74 0.44
N LYS A 20 -4.08 13.90 -0.28
CA LYS A 20 -4.85 12.75 -0.81
C LYS A 20 -4.05 11.95 -1.84
N ALA A 21 -3.33 12.62 -2.73
CA ALA A 21 -2.47 11.96 -3.71
C ALA A 21 -1.35 11.18 -3.01
N TYR A 22 -0.68 11.78 -2.02
CA TYR A 22 0.38 11.13 -1.26
C TYR A 22 -0.11 9.87 -0.54
N LEU A 23 -1.24 9.96 0.17
CA LEU A 23 -1.85 8.80 0.83
C LEU A 23 -2.17 7.68 -0.17
N ARG A 24 -2.64 8.03 -1.37
CA ARG A 24 -2.95 7.03 -2.41
C ARG A 24 -1.70 6.31 -2.90
N TYR A 25 -0.58 7.01 -3.12
CA TYR A 25 0.69 6.36 -3.48
C TYR A 25 1.24 5.49 -2.36
N LEU A 26 1.11 5.93 -1.10
CA LEU A 26 1.53 5.16 0.06
C LEU A 26 0.74 3.86 0.21
N SER A 27 -0.59 3.91 0.05
CA SER A 27 -1.44 2.72 0.06
C SER A 27 -1.08 1.75 -1.06
N LEU A 28 -0.77 2.26 -2.25
CA LEU A 28 -0.32 1.44 -3.38
C LEU A 28 1.02 0.74 -3.10
N GLY A 29 1.99 1.49 -2.58
CA GLY A 29 3.29 0.92 -2.17
C GLY A 29 3.11 -0.15 -1.09
N PHE A 30 2.21 0.09 -0.14
CA PHE A 30 1.90 -0.89 0.90
C PHE A 30 1.21 -2.14 0.35
N GLU A 31 0.24 -2.01 -0.56
CA GLU A 31 -0.44 -3.15 -1.19
C GLU A 31 0.57 -4.02 -1.96
N LEU A 32 1.47 -3.38 -2.70
CA LEU A 32 2.56 -4.07 -3.41
C LEU A 32 3.53 -4.77 -2.45
N ALA A 33 4.01 -4.06 -1.43
CA ALA A 33 4.92 -4.63 -0.43
C ALA A 33 4.28 -5.80 0.34
N ALA A 34 3.00 -5.68 0.72
CA ALA A 34 2.27 -6.74 1.39
C ALA A 34 2.01 -7.95 0.48
N SER A 35 1.70 -7.72 -0.79
CA SER A 35 1.44 -8.80 -1.76
C SER A 35 2.66 -9.70 -2.00
N LEU A 36 3.87 -9.12 -1.99
CA LEU A 36 5.13 -9.84 -2.17
C LEU A 36 5.71 -10.29 -0.83
N GLY A 37 5.85 -9.36 0.12
CA GLY A 37 6.51 -9.60 1.40
C GLY A 37 5.69 -10.46 2.36
N GLY A 38 4.36 -10.40 2.30
CA GLY A 38 3.47 -11.20 3.14
C GLY A 38 3.72 -12.71 3.02
N PRO A 39 3.59 -13.32 1.82
CA PRO A 39 3.82 -14.75 1.64
C PRO A 39 5.28 -15.16 1.86
N ILE A 40 6.25 -14.30 1.54
CA ILE A 40 7.67 -14.56 1.83
C ILE A 40 7.92 -14.62 3.34
N TRP A 41 7.38 -13.64 4.09
CA TRP A 41 7.50 -13.59 5.54
C TRP A 41 6.85 -14.80 6.21
N ILE A 42 5.65 -15.17 5.75
CA ILE A 42 4.96 -16.38 6.22
C ILE A 42 5.82 -17.61 5.94
N GLY A 43 6.32 -17.78 4.71
CA GLY A 43 7.20 -18.88 4.33
C GLY A 43 8.45 -18.97 5.22
N TYR A 44 9.07 -17.82 5.50
CA TYR A 44 10.25 -17.74 6.37
C TYR A 44 9.96 -18.15 7.82
N LEU A 45 8.81 -17.74 8.38
CA LEU A 45 8.40 -18.17 9.71
C LEU A 45 8.10 -19.68 9.77
N LEU A 46 7.56 -20.26 8.70
CA LEU A 46 7.28 -21.69 8.61
C LEU A 46 8.57 -22.51 8.50
N ASP A 47 9.52 -22.07 7.66
CA ASP A 47 10.83 -22.72 7.54
C ASP A 47 11.56 -22.74 8.88
N GLN A 48 11.57 -21.62 9.62
CA GLN A 48 12.21 -21.56 10.95
C GLN A 48 11.59 -22.51 11.97
N LYS A 49 10.27 -22.74 11.91
CA LYS A 49 9.59 -23.63 12.85
C LYS A 49 9.78 -25.11 12.55
N THR A 50 10.07 -25.45 11.30
CA THR A 50 10.11 -26.84 10.83
C THR A 50 11.53 -27.38 10.66
N GLU A 51 12.57 -26.58 10.98
CA GLU A 51 13.99 -26.83 10.68
C GLU A 51 14.21 -27.34 9.24
N SER A 52 13.25 -27.06 8.37
CA SER A 52 13.23 -27.56 7.02
C SER A 52 14.14 -26.67 6.19
N ALA A 53 14.79 -27.27 5.19
CA ALA A 53 15.40 -26.50 4.11
C ALA A 53 14.37 -25.49 3.56
N PRO A 54 14.78 -24.34 2.99
CA PRO A 54 13.96 -23.14 2.80
C PRO A 54 12.88 -23.26 1.71
N TRP A 55 12.07 -24.31 1.78
CA TRP A 55 11.06 -24.72 0.82
C TRP A 55 9.81 -23.87 0.96
N TYR A 56 9.41 -23.52 2.19
CA TYR A 56 8.24 -22.66 2.41
C TYR A 56 8.54 -21.23 1.97
N THR A 57 9.76 -20.73 2.19
CA THR A 57 10.20 -19.43 1.66
C THR A 57 10.24 -19.45 0.14
N LEU A 58 10.77 -20.52 -0.50
CA LEU A 58 10.76 -20.65 -1.95
C LEU A 58 9.33 -20.62 -2.53
N GLY A 59 8.41 -21.38 -1.92
CA GLY A 59 7.00 -21.37 -2.28
C GLY A 59 6.34 -20.01 -2.05
N GLY A 60 6.71 -19.34 -0.95
CA GLY A 60 6.28 -17.99 -0.61
C GLY A 60 6.74 -16.94 -1.62
N ILE A 61 7.97 -17.03 -2.11
CA ILE A 61 8.49 -16.16 -3.19
C ILE A 61 7.70 -16.37 -4.47
N PHE A 62 7.50 -17.63 -4.89
CA PHE A 62 6.74 -17.94 -6.11
C PHE A 62 5.30 -17.42 -6.02
N THR A 63 4.65 -17.65 -4.88
CA THR A 63 3.28 -17.20 -4.62
C THR A 63 3.21 -15.67 -4.57
N GLY A 64 4.15 -15.03 -3.86
CA GLY A 64 4.25 -13.57 -3.78
C GLY A 64 4.47 -12.92 -5.14
N MET A 65 5.25 -13.56 -6.01
CA MET A 65 5.47 -13.08 -7.38
C MET A 65 4.16 -13.13 -8.20
N ILE A 66 3.40 -14.24 -8.13
CA ILE A 66 2.10 -14.35 -8.80
C ILE A 66 1.12 -13.30 -8.27
N LEU A 67 1.04 -13.13 -6.95
CA LEU A 67 0.16 -12.14 -6.31
C LEU A 67 0.54 -10.70 -6.66
N PHE A 68 1.84 -10.40 -6.73
CA PHE A 68 2.35 -9.09 -7.10
C PHE A 68 1.94 -8.73 -8.53
N PHE A 69 2.16 -9.63 -9.48
CA PHE A 69 1.73 -9.44 -10.87
C PHE A 69 0.20 -9.30 -10.96
N TYR A 70 -0.56 -10.17 -10.31
CA TYR A 70 -2.02 -10.08 -10.26
C TYR A 70 -2.49 -8.72 -9.73
N THR A 71 -1.86 -8.22 -8.66
CA THR A 71 -2.17 -6.92 -8.06
C THR A 71 -1.90 -5.78 -9.02
N ILE A 72 -0.77 -5.80 -9.74
CA ILE A 72 -0.47 -4.80 -10.78
C ILE A 72 -1.55 -4.82 -11.87
N PHE A 73 -1.89 -5.99 -12.42
CA PHE A 73 -2.90 -6.09 -13.47
C PHE A 73 -4.28 -5.60 -13.00
N LYS A 74 -4.68 -5.97 -11.78
CA LYS A 74 -5.91 -5.51 -11.13
C LYS A 74 -5.91 -3.98 -10.98
N THR A 75 -4.82 -3.41 -10.48
CA THR A 75 -4.67 -1.97 -10.25
C THR A 75 -4.74 -1.19 -11.56
N VAL A 76 -4.02 -1.64 -12.60
CA VAL A 76 -4.03 -0.98 -13.91
C VAL A 76 -5.45 -1.02 -14.52
N LYS A 77 -6.16 -2.14 -14.41
CA LYS A 77 -7.54 -2.24 -14.88
C LYS A 77 -8.50 -1.35 -14.10
N SER A 78 -8.35 -1.29 -12.77
CA SER A 78 -9.16 -0.44 -11.90
C SER A 78 -8.98 1.05 -12.22
N VAL A 79 -7.73 1.49 -12.42
CA VAL A 79 -7.42 2.87 -12.82
C VAL A 79 -8.05 3.25 -14.16
N ARG A 80 -8.21 2.30 -15.10
CA ARG A 80 -8.79 2.53 -16.43
C ARG A 80 -10.33 2.59 -16.44
N GLY A 81 -11.01 2.00 -15.46
CA GLY A 81 -12.48 1.86 -15.43
C GLY A 81 -13.26 3.10 -14.99
N ASP A 82 -12.60 4.12 -14.42
CA ASP A 82 -13.22 5.31 -13.81
C ASP A 82 -13.49 6.46 -14.82
N HIS A 83 -13.41 6.20 -16.13
CA HIS A 83 -13.56 7.19 -17.20
C HIS A 83 -14.65 6.82 -18.23
N SER A 84 -15.72 6.13 -17.82
CA SER A 84 -16.89 5.81 -18.67
C SER A 84 -18.18 6.24 -18.01
#